data_AF-A0A934S8Y0-F1
#
_entry.id   AF-A0A934S8Y0-F1
#
_cell.length_a   1.000
_cell.length_b   1.000
_cell.length_c   1.000
_cell.angle_alpha   90.00
_cell.angle_beta   90.00
_cell.angle_gamma   90.00
#
_symmetry.space_group_name_H-M   'P 1'
#
loop_
_entity.id
_entity.type
_entity.pdbx_description
1 polymer ?
#
loop_
_entity_poly.entity_id
_entity_poly.type
_entity_poly.pdbx_seq_one_letter_code
_entity_poly.pdbx_strand_id
1 'polypeptide(L)'
;MKSNRMYRSGFTLVELLVVIVIIAALAGLTAPMVMKQRKKADQTEAISNGKQIGIALFQFETDYGTYPDKETAVVVADSTGSTMDTSGDTSNDYFRQLIAAKVTESEVMFYAKTPYTPRKPDDDISAGQALKPGEVGYGYIMNDESGFSSAGNPGRPVAVTPLLLGSTTGEFDPDAFLGKAVVVKMDNSVVSYQIREDKKISLGAGRTLLDNSEGSIWGAATPVLKAPATK
;
A
#
# COMPACT_ATOMS: atom_id res chain seq x y z
N MET A 1 44.97 26.40 -57.36
CA MET A 1 44.29 25.93 -56.13
C MET A 1 43.21 24.93 -56.52
N LYS A 2 43.37 23.64 -56.22
CA LYS A 2 42.36 22.62 -56.57
C LYS A 2 41.34 22.54 -55.42
N SER A 3 40.13 23.02 -55.66
CA SER A 3 39.00 22.95 -54.72
C SER A 3 38.47 21.51 -54.65
N ASN A 4 38.73 20.83 -53.53
CA ASN A 4 38.22 19.49 -53.27
C ASN A 4 36.72 19.58 -52.93
N ARG A 5 35.83 19.38 -53.91
CA ARG A 5 34.38 19.32 -53.66
C ARG A 5 34.05 17.99 -53.02
N MET A 6 33.81 17.98 -51.71
CA MET A 6 33.18 16.85 -51.03
C MET A 6 31.77 16.65 -51.60
N TYR A 7 31.55 15.54 -52.29
CA TYR A 7 30.21 15.09 -52.66
C TYR A 7 29.40 14.89 -51.37
N ARG A 8 28.35 15.69 -51.17
CA ARG A 8 27.36 15.41 -50.12
C ARG A 8 26.51 14.23 -50.60
N SER A 9 26.70 13.07 -49.99
CA SER A 9 25.81 11.92 -50.14
C SER A 9 24.43 12.27 -49.60
N GLY A 10 23.40 12.25 -50.47
CA GLY A 10 22.02 12.39 -50.03
C GLY A 10 21.54 11.15 -49.28
N PHE A 11 20.70 11.34 -48.27
CA PHE A 11 20.09 10.26 -47.50
C PHE A 11 19.03 9.55 -48.35
N THR A 12 19.11 8.23 -48.46
CA THR A 12 18.15 7.43 -49.24
C THR A 12 16.93 7.05 -48.39
N LEU A 13 15.78 6.84 -49.04
CA LEU A 13 14.57 6.34 -48.38
C LEU A 13 14.79 4.97 -47.72
N VAL A 14 15.67 4.14 -48.29
CA VAL A 14 15.98 2.80 -47.76
C VAL A 14 16.75 2.92 -46.44
N GLU A 15 17.74 3.81 -46.36
CA GLU A 15 18.48 4.08 -45.12
C GLU A 15 17.55 4.59 -44.01
N LEU A 16 16.59 5.48 -44.34
CA LEU A 16 15.58 5.93 -43.38
C LEU A 16 14.71 4.77 -42.87
N LEU A 17 14.27 3.91 -43.78
CA LEU A 17 13.38 2.80 -43.47
C LEU A 17 14.04 1.79 -42.53
N VAL A 18 15.30 1.42 -42.78
CA VAL A 18 16.05 0.50 -41.92
C VAL A 18 16.20 1.07 -40.50
N VAL A 19 16.47 2.37 -40.37
CA VAL A 19 16.59 3.02 -39.06
C VAL A 19 15.28 2.98 -38.29
N ILE A 20 14.14 3.28 -38.92
CA ILE A 20 12.83 3.21 -38.26
C ILE A 20 12.51 1.78 -37.83
N VAL A 21 12.83 0.77 -38.66
CA VAL A 21 12.65 -0.64 -38.31
C VAL A 21 13.47 -1.02 -37.07
N ILE A 22 14.73 -0.58 -37.00
CA ILE A 22 15.60 -0.84 -35.84
C ILE A 22 15.03 -0.14 -34.58
N ILE A 23 14.63 1.13 -34.67
CA ILE A 23 14.03 1.87 -33.55
C ILE A 23 12.74 1.19 -33.08
N ALA A 24 11.88 0.76 -34.00
CA ALA A 24 10.63 0.06 -33.67
C ALA A 24 10.90 -1.29 -32.97
N ALA A 25 11.87 -2.06 -33.43
CA ALA A 25 12.27 -3.32 -32.79
C ALA A 25 12.79 -3.10 -31.37
N LEU A 26 13.66 -2.10 -31.15
CA LEU A 26 14.20 -1.77 -29.83
C LEU A 26 13.13 -1.21 -28.86
N ALA A 27 12.25 -0.34 -29.36
CA ALA A 27 11.13 0.19 -28.58
C ALA A 27 10.14 -0.92 -28.16
N GLY A 28 9.86 -1.88 -29.05
CA GLY A 28 8.97 -3.01 -28.77
C GLY A 28 9.45 -3.88 -27.60
N LEU A 29 10.76 -4.08 -27.45
CA LEU A 29 11.34 -4.81 -26.31
C LEU A 29 11.33 -3.99 -25.01
N THR A 30 11.45 -2.66 -25.12
CA THR A 30 11.61 -1.76 -23.97
C THR A 30 10.28 -1.47 -23.28
N ALA A 31 9.16 -1.36 -24.01
CA ALA A 31 7.85 -1.03 -23.45
C ALA A 31 7.36 -1.98 -22.33
N PRO A 32 7.31 -3.32 -22.51
CA PRO A 32 6.84 -4.23 -21.45
C PRO A 32 7.77 -4.23 -20.23
N MET A 33 9.08 -4.04 -20.45
CA MET A 33 10.06 -3.94 -19.37
C MET A 33 9.80 -2.72 -18.50
N VAL A 34 9.53 -1.55 -19.11
CA VAL A 34 9.21 -0.32 -18.36
C VAL A 34 7.96 -0.47 -17.50
N MET A 35 6.90 -1.12 -18.01
CA MET A 35 5.68 -1.38 -17.23
C MET A 35 5.96 -2.25 -16.01
N LYS A 36 6.78 -3.31 -16.17
CA LYS A 36 7.20 -4.17 -15.05
C LYS A 36 8.03 -3.41 -14.02
N GLN A 37 8.94 -2.54 -14.45
CA GLN A 37 9.74 -1.72 -13.55
C GLN A 37 8.87 -0.73 -12.76
N ARG A 38 7.85 -0.14 -13.39
CA ARG A 38 6.88 0.73 -12.68
C ARG A 38 6.15 -0.02 -11.57
N LYS A 39 5.58 -1.20 -11.85
CA LYS A 39 4.92 -2.03 -10.82
C LYS A 39 5.85 -2.40 -9.67
N LYS A 40 7.15 -2.62 -9.95
CA LYS A 40 8.17 -2.86 -8.92
C LYS A 40 8.51 -1.61 -8.11
N ALA A 41 8.56 -0.44 -8.76
CA ALA A 41 8.76 0.83 -8.08
C ALA A 41 7.58 1.14 -7.15
N ASP A 42 6.35 0.97 -7.65
CA ASP A 42 5.12 1.11 -6.86
C ASP A 42 5.13 0.16 -5.64
N GLN A 43 5.60 -1.09 -5.80
CA GLN A 43 5.79 -2.04 -4.69
C GLN A 43 6.85 -1.54 -3.69
N THR A 44 7.94 -0.96 -4.17
CA THR A 44 9.05 -0.48 -3.33
C THR A 44 8.61 0.73 -2.49
N GLU A 45 7.85 1.65 -3.09
CA GLU A 45 7.17 2.76 -2.41
C GLU A 45 6.25 2.21 -1.31
N ALA A 46 5.40 1.23 -1.64
CA ALA A 46 4.52 0.59 -0.66
C ALA A 46 5.28 -0.14 0.48
N ILE A 47 6.45 -0.71 0.23
CA ILE A 47 7.26 -1.31 1.31
C ILE A 47 7.82 -0.22 2.23
N SER A 48 8.31 0.89 1.67
CA SER A 48 8.84 2.02 2.44
C SER A 48 7.76 2.67 3.30
N ASN A 49 6.61 2.94 2.69
CA ASN A 49 5.43 3.51 3.35
C ASN A 49 4.89 2.57 4.44
N GLY A 50 4.81 1.27 4.16
CA GLY A 50 4.42 0.26 5.15
C GLY A 50 5.33 0.20 6.38
N LYS A 51 6.64 0.47 6.22
CA LYS A 51 7.56 0.55 7.37
C LYS A 51 7.27 1.76 8.25
N GLN A 52 6.95 2.89 7.63
CA GLN A 52 6.57 4.11 8.36
C GLN A 52 5.25 3.90 9.11
N ILE A 53 4.27 3.21 8.51
CA ILE A 53 3.04 2.81 9.19
C ILE A 53 3.36 1.95 10.42
N GLY A 54 4.21 0.92 10.30
CA GLY A 54 4.58 0.07 11.45
C GLY A 54 5.18 0.87 12.60
N ILE A 55 6.14 1.76 12.30
CA ILE A 55 6.76 2.64 13.31
C ILE A 55 5.72 3.53 13.98
N ALA A 56 4.81 4.13 13.20
CA ALA A 56 3.75 4.98 13.72
C ALA A 56 2.77 4.19 14.62
N LEU A 57 2.38 2.98 14.23
CA LEU A 57 1.53 2.11 15.07
C LEU A 57 2.21 1.77 16.40
N PHE A 58 3.49 1.42 16.37
CA PHE A 58 4.26 1.13 17.58
C PHE A 58 4.39 2.35 18.51
N GLN A 59 4.60 3.54 17.95
CA GLN A 59 4.62 4.77 18.73
C GLN A 59 3.24 5.08 19.33
N PHE A 60 2.16 4.89 18.57
CA PHE A 60 0.80 5.06 19.06
C PHE A 60 0.48 4.11 20.22
N GLU A 61 0.87 2.84 20.13
CA GLU A 61 0.71 1.90 21.24
C GLU A 61 1.46 2.35 22.50
N THR A 62 2.64 2.96 22.34
CA THR A 62 3.41 3.45 23.50
C THR A 62 2.64 4.51 24.28
N ASP A 63 1.86 5.34 23.58
CA ASP A 63 1.10 6.45 24.18
C ASP A 63 -0.30 6.03 24.64
N TYR A 64 -0.95 5.10 23.93
CA TYR A 64 -2.37 4.72 24.14
C TYR A 64 -2.59 3.27 24.58
N GLY A 65 -1.53 2.45 24.67
CA GLY A 65 -1.54 1.07 25.19
C GLY A 65 -1.94 -0.02 24.20
N THR A 66 -2.56 0.33 23.07
CA THR A 66 -2.97 -0.59 22.01
C THR A 66 -2.90 0.10 20.64
N TYR A 67 -2.90 -0.65 19.54
CA TYR A 67 -3.06 -0.10 18.20
C TYR A 67 -4.47 0.48 17.99
N PRO A 68 -4.66 1.40 17.03
CA PRO A 68 -5.93 2.06 16.79
C PRO A 68 -7.12 1.10 16.71
N ASP A 69 -8.18 1.45 17.43
CA ASP A 69 -9.45 0.75 17.52
C ASP A 69 -10.57 1.73 17.91
N LYS A 70 -11.78 1.22 18.17
CA LYS A 70 -12.92 2.08 18.49
C LYS A 70 -12.79 2.77 19.85
N GLU A 71 -12.14 2.14 20.83
CA GLU A 71 -11.99 2.71 22.17
C GLU A 71 -10.93 3.82 22.17
N THR A 72 -9.80 3.55 21.53
CA THR A 72 -8.72 4.53 21.36
C THR A 72 -9.15 5.74 20.53
N ALA A 73 -10.09 5.59 19.58
CA ALA A 73 -10.67 6.73 18.86
C ALA A 73 -11.24 7.81 19.80
N VAL A 74 -11.96 7.37 20.85
CA VAL A 74 -12.56 8.26 21.86
C VAL A 74 -11.47 8.89 22.72
N VAL A 75 -10.51 8.07 23.19
CA VAL A 75 -9.41 8.54 24.04
C VAL A 75 -8.56 9.57 23.31
N VAL A 76 -8.24 9.36 22.04
CA VAL A 76 -7.45 10.29 21.21
C VAL A 76 -8.22 11.59 21.01
N ALA A 77 -9.52 11.54 20.74
CA ALA A 77 -10.34 12.74 20.58
C ALA A 77 -10.34 13.58 21.88
N ASP A 78 -10.51 12.92 23.03
CA ASP A 78 -10.54 13.57 24.34
C ASP A 78 -9.17 14.14 24.75
N SER A 79 -8.08 13.42 24.47
CA SER A 79 -6.72 13.84 24.88
C SER A 79 -6.15 14.95 24.01
N THR A 80 -6.51 14.98 22.73
CA THR A 80 -5.93 15.91 21.74
C THR A 80 -6.84 17.09 21.41
N GLY A 81 -8.14 16.98 21.71
CA GLY A 81 -9.16 17.93 21.26
C GLY A 81 -9.37 17.90 19.73
N SER A 82 -8.94 16.83 19.05
CA SER A 82 -9.07 16.68 17.61
C SER A 82 -10.54 16.56 17.19
N THR A 83 -10.92 17.30 16.14
CA THR A 83 -12.26 17.21 15.52
C THR A 83 -12.25 16.32 14.27
N MET A 84 -11.21 15.49 14.09
CA MET A 84 -11.13 14.53 12.98
C MET A 84 -12.13 13.40 13.20
N ASP A 85 -12.73 12.90 12.11
CA ASP A 85 -13.55 11.70 12.18
C ASP A 85 -12.66 10.46 12.31
N THR A 86 -12.55 9.93 13.52
CA THR A 86 -11.78 8.72 13.85
C THR A 86 -12.68 7.53 14.19
N SER A 87 -14.00 7.71 14.07
CA SER A 87 -15.03 6.80 14.63
C SER A 87 -15.65 5.83 13.63
N GLY A 88 -15.27 5.92 12.35
CA GLY A 88 -15.77 5.04 11.30
C GLY A 88 -15.18 3.62 11.34
N ASP A 89 -15.51 2.83 10.31
CA ASP A 89 -15.16 1.41 10.19
C ASP A 89 -14.20 1.12 9.01
N THR A 90 -13.60 2.14 8.42
CA THR A 90 -12.65 2.02 7.31
C THR A 90 -11.22 2.13 7.80
N SER A 91 -10.24 1.63 7.03
CA SER A 91 -8.83 1.80 7.40
C SER A 91 -8.42 3.27 7.52
N ASN A 92 -9.07 4.17 6.79
CA ASN A 92 -8.86 5.60 6.90
C ASN A 92 -9.15 6.10 8.32
N ASP A 93 -10.25 5.66 8.93
CA ASP A 93 -10.68 6.13 10.26
C ASP A 93 -9.66 5.73 11.33
N TYR A 94 -9.18 4.49 11.29
CA TYR A 94 -8.15 3.99 12.20
C TYR A 94 -6.80 4.67 11.97
N PHE A 95 -6.38 4.87 10.72
CA PHE A 95 -5.12 5.58 10.44
C PHE A 95 -5.20 7.08 10.78
N ARG A 96 -6.38 7.71 10.71
CA ARG A 96 -6.55 9.11 11.15
C ARG A 96 -6.28 9.27 12.64
N GLN A 97 -6.45 8.23 13.45
CA GLN A 97 -6.07 8.30 14.87
C GLN A 97 -4.57 8.58 15.04
N LEU A 98 -3.70 8.08 14.16
CA LEU A 98 -2.26 8.34 14.20
C LEU A 98 -1.95 9.83 13.95
N ILE A 99 -2.70 10.46 13.03
CA ILE A 99 -2.57 11.89 12.73
C ILE A 99 -3.18 12.71 13.88
N ALA A 100 -4.37 12.35 14.35
CA ALA A 100 -5.05 13.03 15.45
C ALA A 100 -4.21 13.00 16.74
N ALA A 101 -3.57 11.87 17.03
CA ALA A 101 -2.62 11.69 18.13
C ALA A 101 -1.28 12.41 17.94
N LYS A 102 -1.04 13.07 16.79
CA LYS A 102 0.23 13.72 16.42
C LYS A 102 1.42 12.77 16.37
N VAL A 103 1.16 11.49 16.12
CA VAL A 103 2.22 10.49 15.85
C VAL A 103 2.83 10.74 14.47
N THR A 104 2.04 11.26 13.54
CA THR A 104 2.52 11.71 12.23
C THR A 104 1.80 12.94 11.72
N GLU A 105 2.50 13.70 10.87
CA GLU A 105 2.02 14.92 10.22
C GLU A 105 1.95 14.78 8.68
N SER A 106 2.05 13.55 8.15
CA SER A 106 1.97 13.30 6.69
C SER A 106 1.06 12.13 6.36
N GLU A 107 0.35 12.27 5.24
CA GLU A 107 -0.54 11.26 4.69
C GLU A 107 0.18 10.28 3.76
N VAL A 108 1.36 10.66 3.26
CA VAL A 108 2.13 9.92 2.26
C VAL A 108 2.41 8.49 2.69
N MET A 109 2.61 8.23 3.99
CA MET A 109 2.87 6.86 4.47
C MET A 109 1.67 5.92 4.27
N PHE A 110 0.45 6.44 4.17
CA PHE A 110 -0.76 5.62 3.95
C PHE A 110 -1.06 5.42 2.47
N TYR A 111 -0.28 6.04 1.58
CA TYR A 111 -0.42 5.86 0.14
C TYR A 111 0.24 4.57 -0.32
N ALA A 112 -0.51 3.81 -1.10
CA ALA A 112 0.02 2.79 -2.00
C ALA A 112 -0.79 2.88 -3.29
N LYS A 113 -0.12 2.82 -4.45
CA LYS A 113 -0.79 2.95 -5.75
C LYS A 113 -1.64 1.70 -6.04
N THR A 114 -2.93 1.84 -5.86
CA THR A 114 -3.93 0.77 -5.98
C THR A 114 -5.21 1.34 -6.60
N PRO A 115 -6.20 0.51 -6.97
CA PRO A 115 -7.50 1.01 -7.41
C PRO A 115 -8.22 1.91 -6.38
N TYR A 116 -7.90 1.80 -5.08
CA TYR A 116 -8.43 2.69 -4.05
C TYR A 116 -7.81 4.09 -4.09
N THR A 117 -6.65 4.28 -4.73
CA THR A 117 -5.88 5.54 -4.70
C THR A 117 -5.71 6.14 -6.09
N PRO A 118 -6.79 6.70 -6.68
CA PRO A 118 -6.72 7.34 -8.00
C PRO A 118 -5.85 8.61 -8.00
N ARG A 119 -5.55 9.16 -6.81
CA ARG A 119 -4.74 10.36 -6.60
C ARG A 119 -3.70 10.09 -5.51
N LYS A 120 -2.61 10.86 -5.53
CA LYS A 120 -1.68 10.91 -4.42
C LYS A 120 -2.26 11.79 -3.30
N PRO A 121 -1.86 11.58 -2.03
CA PRO A 121 -2.21 12.48 -0.94
C PRO A 121 -1.70 13.90 -1.19
N ASP A 122 -2.42 14.87 -0.66
CA ASP A 122 -2.07 16.29 -0.72
C ASP A 122 -1.42 16.80 0.57
N ASP A 123 -1.28 15.93 1.59
CA ASP A 123 -0.76 16.24 2.92
C ASP A 123 -1.60 17.31 3.66
N ASP A 124 -2.87 17.49 3.28
CA ASP A 124 -3.81 18.33 4.03
C ASP A 124 -4.39 17.55 5.22
N ILE A 125 -3.66 17.58 6.34
CA ILE A 125 -4.05 16.93 7.59
C ILE A 125 -5.10 17.71 8.40
N SER A 126 -5.76 18.72 7.83
CA SER A 126 -6.80 19.46 8.55
C SER A 126 -8.04 18.60 8.82
N ALA A 127 -8.83 18.98 9.84
CA ALA A 127 -10.00 18.21 10.23
C ALA A 127 -11.01 18.08 9.07
N GLY A 128 -11.38 16.83 8.77
CA GLY A 128 -12.25 16.49 7.63
C GLY A 128 -11.53 16.46 6.28
N GLN A 129 -10.26 16.86 6.21
CA GLN A 129 -9.42 16.69 5.02
C GLN A 129 -8.45 15.52 5.12
N ALA A 130 -7.96 15.22 6.32
CA ALA A 130 -7.04 14.11 6.56
C ALA A 130 -7.60 12.76 6.09
N LEU A 131 -6.82 12.04 5.29
CA LEU A 131 -7.08 10.69 4.77
C LEU A 131 -8.50 10.56 4.20
N LYS A 132 -8.83 11.40 3.22
CA LYS A 132 -10.08 11.29 2.46
C LYS A 132 -10.12 9.97 1.68
N PRO A 133 -11.32 9.54 1.29
CA PRO A 133 -11.48 8.50 0.28
C PRO A 133 -10.63 8.80 -0.96
N GLY A 134 -9.80 7.85 -1.36
CA GLY A 134 -8.87 8.01 -2.48
C GLY A 134 -7.40 8.24 -2.16
N GLU A 135 -7.01 8.36 -0.89
CA GLU A 135 -5.60 8.61 -0.49
C GLU A 135 -4.95 7.43 0.23
N VAL A 136 -5.75 6.60 0.91
CA VAL A 136 -5.30 5.42 1.64
C VAL A 136 -5.31 4.20 0.74
N GLY A 137 -4.15 3.54 0.62
CA GLY A 137 -3.98 2.31 -0.17
C GLY A 137 -3.81 1.04 0.65
N TYR A 138 -3.79 1.14 1.99
CA TYR A 138 -3.64 0.01 2.90
C TYR A 138 -4.97 -0.32 3.58
N GLY A 139 -5.30 -1.61 3.63
CA GLY A 139 -6.26 -2.12 4.59
C GLY A 139 -5.62 -2.24 5.97
N TYR A 140 -6.42 -2.03 7.00
CA TYR A 140 -6.03 -2.19 8.40
C TYR A 140 -6.60 -3.51 8.91
N ILE A 141 -5.82 -4.29 9.68
CA ILE A 141 -6.26 -5.57 10.24
C ILE A 141 -6.29 -5.46 11.75
N MET A 142 -7.41 -5.84 12.34
CA MET A 142 -7.65 -5.79 13.78
C MET A 142 -8.24 -7.12 14.29
N ASN A 143 -8.38 -7.26 15.60
CA ASN A 143 -8.99 -8.43 16.23
C ASN A 143 -10.46 -8.14 16.52
N ASP A 144 -11.35 -8.57 15.63
CA ASP A 144 -12.77 -8.25 15.71
C ASP A 144 -13.01 -6.73 15.73
N GLU A 145 -13.30 -6.14 16.89
CA GLU A 145 -13.42 -4.69 17.09
C GLU A 145 -12.29 -4.07 17.92
N SER A 146 -11.35 -4.88 18.40
CA SER A 146 -10.25 -4.44 19.27
C SER A 146 -8.92 -4.35 18.52
N GLY A 147 -8.09 -3.39 18.93
CA GLY A 147 -6.73 -3.23 18.44
C GLY A 147 -5.86 -4.40 18.84
N PHE A 148 -4.79 -4.63 18.09
CA PHE A 148 -3.71 -5.50 18.53
C PHE A 148 -2.76 -4.74 19.46
N SER A 149 -2.00 -5.46 20.27
CA SER A 149 -0.88 -4.91 21.05
C SER A 149 0.38 -5.73 20.79
N SER A 150 1.54 -5.09 20.74
CA SER A 150 2.87 -5.70 20.60
C SER A 150 3.16 -6.87 21.54
N ALA A 151 2.43 -7.02 22.65
CA ALA A 151 2.48 -8.19 23.53
C ALA A 151 1.92 -9.49 22.89
N GLY A 152 1.21 -9.38 21.77
CA GLY A 152 0.65 -10.49 21.01
C GLY A 152 1.68 -11.24 20.14
N ASN A 153 1.18 -12.01 19.16
CA ASN A 153 2.06 -12.71 18.23
C ASN A 153 2.71 -11.71 17.25
N PRO A 154 4.06 -11.55 17.25
CA PRO A 154 4.76 -10.57 16.41
C PRO A 154 4.59 -10.81 14.91
N GLY A 155 4.28 -12.06 14.51
CA GLY A 155 4.08 -12.45 13.12
C GLY A 155 2.72 -12.05 12.54
N ARG A 156 1.79 -11.52 13.34
CA ARG A 156 0.47 -11.12 12.87
C ARG A 156 0.56 -9.87 11.99
N PRO A 157 -0.18 -9.83 10.88
CA PRO A 157 -0.26 -8.66 10.02
C PRO A 157 -1.19 -7.60 10.61
N VAL A 158 -0.84 -6.33 10.43
CA VAL A 158 -1.59 -5.16 10.92
C VAL A 158 -2.03 -4.23 9.81
N ALA A 159 -1.28 -4.20 8.70
CA ALA A 159 -1.67 -3.46 7.51
C ALA A 159 -1.28 -4.25 6.26
N VAL A 160 -2.08 -4.13 5.20
CA VAL A 160 -1.88 -4.88 3.97
C VAL A 160 -2.33 -4.12 2.73
N THR A 161 -1.60 -4.30 1.64
CA THR A 161 -1.92 -3.75 0.30
C THR A 161 -1.40 -4.72 -0.77
N PRO A 162 -1.99 -4.85 -1.97
CA PRO A 162 -3.10 -4.08 -2.53
C PRO A 162 -4.42 -4.83 -2.42
N LEU A 163 -5.48 -4.13 -1.99
CA LEU A 163 -6.83 -4.67 -1.95
C LEU A 163 -7.55 -4.42 -3.27
N LEU A 164 -8.45 -5.33 -3.65
CA LEU A 164 -9.41 -5.07 -4.73
C LEU A 164 -10.47 -4.08 -4.28
N LEU A 165 -10.86 -3.18 -5.19
CA LEU A 165 -11.89 -2.18 -4.90
C LEU A 165 -13.22 -2.85 -4.53
N GLY A 166 -13.81 -2.43 -3.40
CA GLY A 166 -15.06 -3.01 -2.87
C GLY A 166 -14.90 -4.35 -2.14
N SER A 167 -13.66 -4.84 -1.99
CA SER A 167 -13.35 -6.05 -1.21
C SER A 167 -13.56 -5.80 0.29
N THR A 168 -14.57 -6.45 0.87
CA THR A 168 -14.82 -6.47 2.33
C THR A 168 -14.34 -7.76 2.99
N THR A 169 -13.92 -8.75 2.19
CA THR A 169 -13.58 -10.12 2.63
C THR A 169 -12.11 -10.48 2.42
N GLY A 170 -11.25 -9.50 2.12
CA GLY A 170 -9.81 -9.72 1.95
C GLY A 170 -9.41 -10.36 0.64
N GLU A 171 -10.06 -9.97 -0.45
CA GLU A 171 -9.54 -10.16 -1.80
C GLU A 171 -8.50 -9.09 -2.17
N PHE A 172 -7.37 -9.52 -2.71
CA PHE A 172 -6.22 -8.71 -3.06
C PHE A 172 -6.02 -8.63 -4.59
N ASP A 173 -5.44 -7.53 -5.06
CA ASP A 173 -5.26 -7.26 -6.49
C ASP A 173 -4.00 -7.95 -7.04
N PRO A 174 -4.12 -9.01 -7.87
CA PRO A 174 -2.96 -9.71 -8.43
C PRO A 174 -2.26 -8.91 -9.54
N ASP A 175 -2.89 -7.90 -10.13
CA ASP A 175 -2.30 -7.09 -11.18
C ASP A 175 -1.34 -6.02 -10.62
N ALA A 176 -1.51 -5.66 -9.37
CA ALA A 176 -0.62 -4.76 -8.65
C ALA A 176 0.66 -5.47 -8.17
N PHE A 177 1.73 -4.69 -8.00
CA PHE A 177 3.01 -5.11 -7.39
C PHE A 177 3.59 -6.45 -7.88
N LEU A 178 3.37 -6.78 -9.16
CA LEU A 178 3.83 -8.04 -9.77
C LEU A 178 3.24 -9.30 -9.10
N GLY A 179 1.97 -9.27 -8.70
CA GLY A 179 1.27 -10.40 -8.08
C GLY A 179 1.66 -10.63 -6.62
N LYS A 180 2.15 -9.59 -5.95
CA LYS A 180 2.58 -9.65 -4.55
C LYS A 180 1.80 -8.67 -3.69
N ALA A 181 1.52 -9.07 -2.46
CA ALA A 181 1.02 -8.19 -1.44
C ALA A 181 2.17 -7.74 -0.53
N VAL A 182 2.11 -6.50 -0.07
CA VAL A 182 2.97 -5.95 0.97
C VAL A 182 2.19 -6.04 2.29
N VAL A 183 2.76 -6.73 3.25
CA VAL A 183 2.16 -6.98 4.57
C VAL A 183 3.07 -6.37 5.63
N VAL A 184 2.52 -5.47 6.43
CA VAL A 184 3.14 -4.91 7.63
C VAL A 184 2.74 -5.79 8.80
N LYS A 185 3.72 -6.21 9.61
CA LYS A 185 3.50 -7.05 10.79
C LYS A 185 3.67 -6.27 12.09
N MET A 186 3.22 -6.87 13.19
CA MET A 186 3.31 -6.30 14.54
C MET A 186 4.75 -6.07 15.02
N ASP A 187 5.73 -6.80 14.51
CA ASP A 187 7.16 -6.59 14.79
C ASP A 187 7.80 -5.48 13.92
N ASN A 188 6.98 -4.64 13.27
CA ASN A 188 7.39 -3.62 12.30
C ASN A 188 8.09 -4.16 11.05
N SER A 189 8.17 -5.49 10.86
CA SER A 189 8.69 -6.06 9.63
C SER A 189 7.67 -5.92 8.51
N VAL A 190 8.18 -5.65 7.31
CA VAL A 190 7.36 -5.56 6.09
C VAL A 190 7.80 -6.65 5.13
N VAL A 191 6.89 -7.57 4.83
CA VAL A 191 7.16 -8.76 4.04
C VAL A 191 6.25 -8.79 2.82
N SER A 192 6.81 -9.22 1.68
CA SER A 192 6.02 -9.44 0.47
C SER A 192 5.59 -10.90 0.36
N TYR A 193 4.29 -11.13 0.18
CA TYR A 193 3.71 -12.46 -0.02
C TYR A 193 3.09 -12.57 -1.41
N GLN A 194 3.02 -13.79 -1.94
CA GLN A 194 2.41 -14.04 -3.24
C GLN A 194 0.88 -13.99 -3.13
N ILE A 195 0.23 -13.28 -4.05
CA ILE A 195 -1.21 -13.32 -4.25
C ILE A 195 -1.51 -14.51 -5.17
N ARG A 196 -2.43 -15.36 -4.73
CA ARG A 196 -2.90 -16.55 -5.45
C ARG A 196 -3.95 -16.16 -6.50
N GLU A 197 -4.30 -17.10 -7.38
CA GLU A 197 -5.37 -16.92 -8.37
C GLU A 197 -6.75 -16.71 -7.74
N ASP A 198 -6.99 -17.24 -6.55
CA ASP A 198 -8.20 -16.99 -5.75
C ASP A 198 -8.18 -15.62 -5.04
N LYS A 199 -7.24 -14.74 -5.42
CA LYS A 199 -7.05 -13.39 -4.89
C LYS A 199 -6.73 -13.34 -3.39
N LYS A 200 -6.29 -14.45 -2.81
CA LYS A 200 -5.86 -14.51 -1.40
C LYS A 200 -4.34 -14.50 -1.29
N ILE A 201 -3.83 -13.95 -0.20
CA ILE A 201 -2.39 -13.97 0.10
C ILE A 201 -2.01 -15.33 0.67
N SER A 202 -1.02 -15.99 0.06
CA SER A 202 -0.49 -17.27 0.53
C SER A 202 0.57 -17.07 1.62
N LEU A 203 0.40 -17.76 2.76
CA LEU A 203 1.41 -17.84 3.81
C LEU A 203 2.28 -19.10 3.71
N GLY A 204 2.08 -19.91 2.67
CA GLY A 204 2.65 -21.26 2.55
C GLY A 204 1.78 -22.33 3.22
N ALA A 205 2.10 -23.60 2.97
CA ALA A 205 1.36 -24.77 3.49
C ALA A 205 -0.17 -24.74 3.22
N GLY A 206 -0.59 -24.10 2.12
CA GLY A 206 -2.00 -23.98 1.74
C GLY A 206 -2.80 -22.92 2.51
N ARG A 207 -2.21 -22.25 3.49
CA ARG A 207 -2.88 -21.26 4.34
C ARG A 207 -2.91 -19.87 3.72
N THR A 208 -3.92 -19.10 4.10
CA THR A 208 -4.09 -17.72 3.63
C THR A 208 -3.95 -16.71 4.76
N LEU A 209 -3.69 -15.43 4.43
CA LEU A 209 -3.40 -14.40 5.43
C LEU A 209 -4.50 -14.25 6.49
N LEU A 210 -5.78 -14.33 6.11
CA LEU A 210 -6.93 -14.15 7.00
C LEU A 210 -7.56 -15.48 7.47
N ASP A 211 -6.91 -16.61 7.21
CA ASP A 211 -7.37 -17.92 7.67
C ASP A 211 -7.22 -18.03 9.19
N ASN A 212 -8.34 -18.08 9.92
CA ASN A 212 -8.39 -18.15 11.38
C ASN A 212 -8.57 -19.60 11.92
N SER A 213 -8.34 -20.62 11.09
CA SER A 213 -8.39 -22.01 11.53
C SER A 213 -7.33 -22.35 12.60
N GLU A 214 -7.50 -23.50 13.24
CA GLU A 214 -6.62 -23.96 14.32
C GLU A 214 -5.15 -24.04 13.87
N GLY A 215 -4.26 -23.48 14.70
CA GLY A 215 -2.83 -23.37 14.41
C GLY A 215 -2.47 -22.29 13.39
N SER A 216 -3.41 -21.44 12.97
CA SER A 216 -3.11 -20.21 12.21
C SER A 216 -2.27 -19.22 13.02
N ILE A 217 -1.75 -18.18 12.34
CA ILE A 217 -1.03 -17.08 13.00
C ILE A 217 -1.92 -16.28 13.96
N TRP A 218 -3.24 -16.44 13.85
CA TRP A 218 -4.24 -15.73 14.63
C TRP A 218 -4.54 -16.42 15.96
N GLY A 219 -4.36 -17.74 16.07
CA GLY A 219 -4.71 -18.48 17.30
C GLY A 219 -6.20 -18.29 17.61
N ALA A 220 -6.52 -17.75 18.78
CA ALA A 220 -7.90 -17.43 19.17
C ALA A 220 -8.42 -16.07 18.65
N ALA A 221 -7.59 -15.28 17.97
CA ALA A 221 -7.98 -13.98 17.42
C ALA A 221 -8.80 -14.15 16.13
N THR A 222 -9.75 -13.25 15.90
CA THR A 222 -10.54 -13.19 14.66
C THR A 222 -10.06 -12.02 13.82
N PRO A 223 -9.27 -12.25 12.77
CA PRO A 223 -8.76 -11.17 11.94
C PRO A 223 -9.88 -10.52 11.14
N VAL A 224 -10.10 -9.24 11.39
CA VAL A 224 -11.03 -8.41 10.61
C VAL A 224 -10.23 -7.42 9.80
N LEU A 225 -10.39 -7.48 8.48
CA LEU A 225 -9.80 -6.52 7.55
C LEU A 225 -10.76 -5.36 7.32
N LYS A 226 -10.31 -4.16 7.63
CA LYS A 226 -10.98 -2.90 7.32
C LYS A 226 -10.39 -2.34 6.02
N ALA A 227 -11.21 -2.25 4.99
CA ALA A 227 -10.79 -1.74 3.69
C ALA A 227 -10.69 -0.20 3.70
N PRO A 228 -9.92 0.40 2.78
CA PRO A 228 -9.93 1.84 2.58
C PRO A 228 -11.32 2.34 2.17
N ALA A 229 -11.64 3.57 2.58
CA ALA A 229 -12.89 4.21 2.23
C ALA A 229 -13.01 4.35 0.70
N THR A 230 -14.17 3.96 0.16
CA THR A 230 -14.52 4.17 -1.26
C THR A 230 -15.22 5.52 -1.42
N LYS A 231 -15.05 6.15 -2.58
CA LYS A 231 -15.72 7.41 -2.93
C LYS A 231 -17.18 7.19 -3.27
#